data_AF-A0A3A4ZGA6-F1
#
_entry.id   AF-A0A3A4ZGA6-F1
#
_cell.length_a   1.000
_cell.length_b   1.000
_cell.length_c   1.000
_cell.angle_alpha   90.00
_cell.angle_beta   90.00
_cell.angle_gamma   90.00
#
_symmetry.space_group_name_H-M   'P 1'
#
loop_
_entity.id
_entity.type
_entity.pdbx_description
1 polymer ?
#
loop_
_entity_poly.entity_id
_entity_poly.type
_entity_poly.pdbx_seq_one_letter_code
_entity_poly.pdbx_strand_id
1 'polypeptide(L)'
;MKTYATILTLTALLMAPAFAGAQLPPSLSVEFNFEGTGNSVMNSPVVYSGDVISGDPLVVGAAWTVTIDDSGWPGVGNPQARWDYIFGNYFEYEGAPVNSWTAVFDETNLPSKPVWRIDHPTNGMMGGTLIVVVTYSDWDCDGQLDIEERMQGVFSGNLVVMKYGTGTFAGYCGEGAFNGGLMNADPANWMDDYVDGAGLLNLEDCRIGTERTTWSAVKSLFR
;
A
#
# COMPACT_ATOMS: atom_id res chain seq x y z
N MET A 1 -28.18 6.47 74.52
CA MET A 1 -27.99 5.83 73.22
C MET A 1 -27.79 6.92 72.18
N LYS A 2 -26.58 7.05 71.63
CA LYS A 2 -26.26 7.97 70.53
C LYS A 2 -25.91 7.13 69.31
N THR A 3 -26.72 7.22 68.27
CA THR A 3 -26.53 6.51 67.00
C THR A 3 -25.64 7.37 66.10
N TYR A 4 -24.47 6.86 65.72
CA TYR A 4 -23.58 7.51 64.77
C TYR A 4 -23.83 6.91 63.38
N ALA A 5 -24.28 7.74 62.44
CA ALA A 5 -24.44 7.39 61.04
C ALA A 5 -23.10 7.65 60.31
N THR A 6 -22.41 6.58 59.93
CA THR A 6 -21.20 6.64 59.09
C THR A 6 -21.62 6.75 57.63
N ILE A 7 -21.35 7.90 57.01
CA ILE A 7 -21.52 8.12 55.57
C ILE A 7 -20.29 7.56 54.87
N LEU A 8 -20.49 6.50 54.07
CA LEU A 8 -19.48 5.88 53.23
C LEU A 8 -19.53 6.56 51.84
N THR A 9 -18.65 7.52 51.59
CA THR A 9 -18.45 8.10 50.25
C THR A 9 -17.57 7.17 49.42
N LEU A 10 -18.21 6.35 48.57
CA LEU A 10 -17.53 5.53 47.58
C LEU A 10 -17.20 6.39 46.36
N THR A 11 -16.00 6.96 46.32
CA THR A 11 -15.48 7.68 45.15
C THR A 11 -15.05 6.65 44.11
N ALA A 12 -15.96 6.26 43.22
CA ALA A 12 -15.64 5.48 42.04
C ALA A 12 -14.79 6.36 41.10
N LEU A 13 -13.47 6.22 41.19
CA LEU A 13 -12.52 6.83 40.27
C LEU A 13 -12.66 6.09 38.92
N LEU A 14 -13.54 6.60 38.06
CA LEU A 14 -13.58 6.24 36.65
C LEU A 14 -12.24 6.67 36.03
N MET A 15 -11.26 5.78 36.03
CA MET A 15 -10.10 5.89 35.15
C MET A 15 -10.61 5.64 33.73
N ALA A 16 -11.06 6.71 33.06
CA ALA A 16 -11.09 6.71 31.62
C ALA A 16 -9.64 6.44 31.16
N PRO A 17 -9.39 5.46 30.27
CA PRO A 17 -8.10 5.39 29.61
C PRO A 17 -8.00 6.65 28.75
N ALA A 18 -7.28 7.64 29.28
CA ALA A 18 -6.73 8.68 28.44
C ALA A 18 -5.72 7.99 27.54
N PHE A 19 -6.18 7.53 26.37
CA PHE A 19 -5.32 7.41 25.20
C PHE A 19 -4.88 8.84 24.86
N ALA A 20 -3.96 9.37 25.67
CA ALA A 20 -3.01 10.34 25.18
C ALA A 20 -2.20 9.56 24.14
N GLY A 21 -2.74 9.47 22.92
CA GLY A 21 -2.04 8.90 21.79
C GLY A 21 -0.73 9.63 21.73
N ALA A 22 0.36 8.91 22.03
CA ALA A 22 1.69 9.46 21.92
C ALA A 22 1.79 10.00 20.49
N GLN A 23 1.91 11.32 20.37
CA GLN A 23 2.05 11.93 19.06
C GLN A 23 3.34 11.36 18.47
N LEU A 24 3.20 10.66 17.35
CA LEU A 24 4.35 10.19 16.59
C LEU A 24 5.27 11.38 16.25
N PRO A 25 6.57 11.14 16.07
CA PRO A 25 7.49 12.21 15.72
C PRO A 25 7.06 12.91 14.41
N PRO A 26 7.44 14.18 14.18
CA PRO A 26 7.07 14.92 12.98
C PRO A 26 7.52 14.25 11.67
N SER A 27 8.54 13.39 11.71
CA SER A 27 8.97 12.55 10.61
C SER A 27 9.14 11.09 11.09
N LEU A 28 8.79 10.15 10.22
CA LEU A 28 8.94 8.71 10.43
C LEU A 28 9.56 8.05 9.21
N SER A 29 10.39 7.04 9.46
CA SER A 29 10.87 6.09 8.46
C SER A 29 10.28 4.74 8.86
N VAL A 30 9.38 4.20 8.04
CA VAL A 30 8.67 2.93 8.29
C VAL A 30 9.18 1.91 7.28
N GLU A 31 9.93 0.93 7.77
CA GLU A 31 10.42 -0.21 6.97
C GLU A 31 9.59 -1.44 7.29
N PHE A 32 9.21 -2.22 6.28
CA PHE A 32 8.39 -3.40 6.48
C PHE A 32 8.62 -4.46 5.40
N ASN A 33 8.45 -5.73 5.77
CA ASN A 33 8.38 -6.83 4.82
C ASN A 33 6.95 -7.34 4.73
N PHE A 34 6.54 -7.76 3.54
CA PHE A 34 5.19 -8.19 3.25
C PHE A 34 5.20 -9.48 2.44
N GLU A 35 4.12 -10.25 2.59
CA GLU A 35 3.81 -11.42 1.78
C GLU A 35 2.33 -11.36 1.41
N GLY A 36 1.94 -11.99 0.30
CA GLY A 36 0.56 -12.05 -0.13
C GLY A 36 0.36 -12.75 -1.45
N THR A 37 -0.84 -12.60 -2.00
CA THR A 37 -1.20 -13.17 -3.29
C THR A 37 -2.04 -12.20 -4.12
N GLY A 38 -2.08 -12.43 -5.42
CA GLY A 38 -2.99 -11.73 -6.33
C GLY A 38 -2.97 -12.36 -7.70
N ASN A 39 -3.71 -11.76 -8.63
CA ASN A 39 -3.79 -12.27 -9.99
C ASN A 39 -4.29 -11.18 -10.95
N SER A 40 -3.49 -10.80 -11.94
CA SER A 40 -3.90 -9.81 -12.93
C SER A 40 -4.85 -10.37 -14.01
N VAL A 41 -4.85 -11.69 -14.19
CA VAL A 41 -5.61 -12.40 -15.24
C VAL A 41 -6.96 -12.91 -14.71
N MET A 42 -7.00 -13.44 -13.49
CA MET A 42 -8.21 -14.09 -12.95
C MET A 42 -9.06 -13.18 -12.06
N ASN A 43 -8.54 -12.01 -11.65
CA ASN A 43 -9.27 -11.07 -10.80
C ASN A 43 -9.68 -9.79 -11.55
N SER A 44 -10.91 -9.32 -11.31
CA SER A 44 -11.44 -8.05 -11.78
C SER A 44 -12.38 -7.45 -10.71
N PRO A 45 -12.00 -6.34 -10.03
CA PRO A 45 -10.76 -5.59 -10.22
C PRO A 45 -9.50 -6.40 -9.87
N VAL A 46 -8.37 -6.02 -10.46
CA VAL A 46 -7.08 -6.64 -10.14
C VAL A 46 -6.67 -6.21 -8.74
N VAL A 47 -6.54 -7.19 -7.84
CA VAL A 47 -6.15 -6.96 -6.45
C VAL A 47 -5.02 -7.93 -6.08
N TYR A 48 -3.98 -7.35 -5.49
CA TYR A 48 -2.94 -8.06 -4.74
C TYR A 48 -3.08 -7.68 -3.28
N SER A 49 -2.98 -8.66 -2.37
CA SER A 49 -3.15 -8.42 -0.94
C SER A 49 -2.47 -9.46 -0.08
N GLY A 50 -2.18 -9.10 1.16
CA GLY A 50 -1.67 -10.02 2.15
C GLY A 50 -1.34 -9.31 3.46
N ASP A 51 -0.31 -9.79 4.14
CA ASP A 51 0.07 -9.35 5.48
C ASP A 51 1.45 -8.71 5.52
N VAL A 52 1.61 -7.73 6.41
CA VAL A 52 2.92 -7.19 6.79
C VAL A 52 3.51 -8.09 7.87
N ILE A 53 4.52 -8.88 7.51
CA ILE A 53 5.03 -9.99 8.34
C ILE A 53 6.16 -9.57 9.29
N SER A 54 6.90 -8.50 9.00
CA SER A 54 7.98 -7.99 9.86
C SER A 54 8.36 -6.55 9.53
N GLY A 55 9.17 -5.91 10.39
CA GLY A 55 9.60 -4.52 10.25
C GLY A 55 9.13 -3.63 11.41
N ASP A 56 8.69 -2.41 11.08
CA ASP A 56 8.28 -1.39 12.04
C ASP A 56 6.98 -1.78 12.78
N PRO A 57 6.95 -1.71 14.13
CA PRO A 57 5.78 -2.07 14.94
C PRO A 57 4.50 -1.27 14.62
N LEU A 58 4.59 -0.15 13.92
CA LEU A 58 3.42 0.62 13.48
C LEU A 58 2.61 -0.10 12.40
N VAL A 59 3.25 -1.00 11.64
CA VAL A 59 2.63 -1.68 10.48
C VAL A 59 2.70 -3.20 10.54
N VAL A 60 3.57 -3.80 11.38
CA VAL A 60 3.63 -5.27 11.54
C VAL A 60 2.30 -5.83 12.01
N GLY A 61 1.77 -6.83 11.29
CA GLY A 61 0.46 -7.41 11.54
C GLY A 61 -0.71 -6.64 10.88
N ALA A 62 -0.42 -5.61 10.09
CA ALA A 62 -1.39 -4.98 9.21
C ALA A 62 -1.64 -5.82 7.95
N ALA A 63 -2.82 -5.66 7.38
CA ALA A 63 -3.11 -6.15 6.03
C ALA A 63 -2.73 -5.08 5.00
N TRP A 64 -2.14 -5.48 3.87
CA TRP A 64 -1.85 -4.61 2.74
C TRP A 64 -2.67 -4.99 1.52
N THR A 65 -2.96 -4.00 0.67
CA THR A 65 -3.67 -4.21 -0.60
C THR A 65 -3.13 -3.27 -1.67
N VAL A 66 -2.95 -3.77 -2.90
CA VAL A 66 -2.71 -3.01 -4.13
C VAL A 66 -3.85 -3.30 -5.09
N THR A 67 -4.41 -2.27 -5.71
CA THR A 67 -5.50 -2.38 -6.69
C THR A 67 -5.11 -1.68 -7.97
N ILE A 68 -5.29 -2.37 -9.10
CA ILE A 68 -5.08 -1.85 -10.46
C ILE A 68 -6.45 -1.76 -11.14
N ASP A 69 -6.72 -0.63 -11.78
CA ASP A 69 -7.95 -0.38 -12.53
C ASP A 69 -7.89 -1.09 -13.89
N ASP A 70 -8.59 -2.21 -13.99
CA ASP A 70 -8.66 -3.06 -15.17
C ASP A 70 -9.96 -2.86 -15.97
N SER A 71 -10.68 -1.75 -15.76
CA SER A 71 -11.98 -1.51 -16.39
C SER A 71 -11.93 -1.47 -17.92
N GLY A 72 -10.75 -1.25 -18.51
CA GLY A 72 -10.50 -1.33 -19.95
C GLY A 72 -10.05 -2.69 -20.47
N TRP A 73 -9.80 -3.67 -19.59
CA TRP A 73 -9.22 -4.96 -19.96
C TRP A 73 -10.31 -5.97 -20.37
N PRO A 74 -9.97 -7.01 -21.16
CA PRO A 74 -10.87 -8.14 -21.38
C PRO A 74 -11.32 -8.76 -20.05
N GLY A 75 -12.57 -9.21 -19.96
CA GLY A 75 -13.07 -9.88 -18.76
C GLY A 75 -12.35 -11.20 -18.46
N VAL A 76 -12.44 -11.66 -17.22
CA VAL A 76 -11.75 -12.87 -16.70
C VAL A 76 -12.28 -14.20 -17.28
N GLY A 77 -13.36 -14.18 -18.06
CA GLY A 77 -13.95 -15.38 -18.66
C GLY A 77 -13.11 -16.02 -19.77
N ASN A 78 -12.10 -15.30 -20.29
CA ASN A 78 -11.09 -15.84 -21.21
C ASN A 78 -9.69 -15.41 -20.74
N PRO A 79 -9.06 -16.20 -19.85
CA PRO A 79 -7.76 -15.86 -19.25
C PRO A 79 -6.67 -15.62 -20.29
N GLN A 80 -6.62 -16.43 -21.34
CA GLN A 80 -5.64 -16.28 -22.42
C GLN A 80 -5.80 -14.93 -23.13
N ALA A 81 -7.02 -14.57 -23.55
CA ALA A 81 -7.25 -13.30 -24.24
C ALA A 81 -6.95 -12.08 -23.35
N ARG A 82 -7.17 -12.22 -22.04
CA ARG A 82 -6.82 -11.17 -21.07
C ARG A 82 -5.31 -11.06 -20.88
N TRP A 83 -4.60 -12.18 -20.74
CA TRP A 83 -3.14 -12.20 -20.72
C TRP A 83 -2.54 -11.59 -21.98
N ASP A 84 -2.99 -12.01 -23.17
CA ASP A 84 -2.51 -11.48 -24.45
C ASP A 84 -2.71 -9.96 -24.55
N TYR A 85 -3.84 -9.47 -24.03
CA TYR A 85 -4.09 -8.04 -23.93
C TYR A 85 -3.12 -7.35 -22.95
N ILE A 86 -2.95 -7.88 -21.74
CA ILE A 86 -2.04 -7.29 -20.74
C ILE A 86 -0.62 -7.25 -21.29
N PHE A 87 -0.13 -8.39 -21.77
CA PHE A 87 1.21 -8.53 -22.32
C PHE A 87 1.43 -7.59 -23.51
N GLY A 88 0.52 -7.60 -24.49
CA GLY A 88 0.67 -6.79 -25.71
C GLY A 88 0.47 -5.28 -25.54
N ASN A 89 -0.14 -4.81 -24.44
CA ASN A 89 -0.38 -3.38 -24.22
C ASN A 89 0.54 -2.76 -23.16
N TYR A 90 1.09 -3.56 -22.23
CA TYR A 90 1.83 -3.03 -21.09
C TYR A 90 3.29 -3.49 -21.04
N PHE A 91 3.65 -4.63 -21.61
CA PHE A 91 5.02 -5.14 -21.55
C PHE A 91 5.84 -4.66 -22.75
N GLU A 92 7.03 -4.14 -22.46
CA GLU A 92 8.05 -3.77 -23.43
C GLU A 92 9.28 -4.65 -23.25
N TYR A 93 9.86 -5.11 -24.36
CA TYR A 93 11.09 -5.90 -24.32
C TYR A 93 12.32 -5.00 -24.23
N GLU A 94 13.08 -5.18 -23.15
CA GLU A 94 14.41 -4.63 -22.96
C GLU A 94 15.43 -5.66 -23.44
N GLY A 95 15.96 -5.47 -24.65
CA GLY A 95 16.96 -6.36 -25.22
C GLY A 95 18.32 -6.32 -24.48
N ALA A 96 19.33 -6.90 -25.11
CA ALA A 96 20.66 -7.03 -24.52
C ALA A 96 21.21 -5.68 -24.00
N PRO A 97 21.82 -5.65 -22.80
CA PRO A 97 22.22 -6.81 -21.99
C PRO A 97 21.19 -7.30 -20.97
N VAL A 98 20.00 -6.69 -20.90
CA VAL A 98 19.02 -6.99 -19.83
C VAL A 98 18.23 -8.24 -20.17
N ASN A 99 17.75 -8.37 -21.41
CA ASN A 99 16.91 -9.47 -21.91
C ASN A 99 15.73 -9.71 -20.95
N SER A 100 14.82 -8.75 -20.88
CA SER A 100 13.66 -8.82 -19.99
C SER A 100 12.43 -8.16 -20.59
N TRP A 101 11.26 -8.59 -20.12
CA TRP A 101 9.99 -7.95 -20.38
C TRP A 101 9.57 -7.12 -19.18
N THR A 102 9.44 -5.81 -19.35
CA THR A 102 9.06 -4.88 -18.28
C THR A 102 7.72 -4.24 -18.59
N ALA A 103 6.80 -4.29 -17.62
CA ALA A 103 5.59 -3.51 -17.63
C ALA A 103 5.63 -2.44 -16.53
N VAL A 104 5.16 -1.24 -16.86
CA VAL A 104 4.95 -0.14 -15.91
C VAL A 104 3.46 0.16 -15.89
N PHE A 105 2.84 0.17 -14.72
CA PHE A 105 1.43 0.46 -14.51
C PHE A 105 1.29 1.80 -13.78
N ASP A 106 0.75 2.81 -14.46
CA ASP A 106 0.56 4.16 -13.93
C ASP A 106 -0.65 4.89 -14.57
N GLU A 107 -0.79 6.19 -14.29
CA GLU A 107 -1.92 6.99 -14.81
C GLU A 107 -1.85 7.30 -16.31
N THR A 108 -0.73 7.00 -16.98
CA THR A 108 -0.55 7.27 -18.40
C THR A 108 -1.08 6.14 -19.28
N ASN A 109 -1.14 4.92 -18.75
CA ASN A 109 -1.58 3.73 -19.47
C ASN A 109 -2.73 2.96 -18.80
N LEU A 110 -3.16 3.37 -17.60
CA LEU A 110 -4.37 2.90 -16.95
C LEU A 110 -5.46 3.98 -16.91
N PRO A 111 -6.74 3.60 -16.81
CA PRO A 111 -7.83 4.56 -16.61
C PRO A 111 -7.68 5.39 -15.33
N SER A 112 -7.05 4.81 -14.30
CA SER A 112 -6.67 5.50 -13.07
C SER A 112 -5.38 4.92 -12.48
N LYS A 113 -4.65 5.75 -11.74
CA LYS A 113 -3.41 5.33 -11.08
C LYS A 113 -3.69 4.20 -10.10
N PRO A 114 -2.83 3.16 -10.02
CA PRO A 114 -2.96 2.13 -9.00
C PRO A 114 -3.07 2.74 -7.59
N VAL A 115 -3.80 2.04 -6.73
CA VAL A 115 -4.05 2.45 -5.34
C VAL A 115 -3.46 1.40 -4.40
N TRP A 116 -2.84 1.84 -3.32
CA TRP A 116 -2.37 0.96 -2.25
C TRP A 116 -2.94 1.38 -0.89
N ARG A 117 -3.00 0.41 0.02
CA ARG A 117 -3.42 0.62 1.41
C ARG A 117 -2.73 -0.35 2.35
N ILE A 118 -2.42 0.11 3.56
CA ILE A 118 -2.07 -0.71 4.72
C ILE A 118 -3.09 -0.40 5.82
N ASP A 119 -3.71 -1.44 6.38
CA ASP A 119 -4.77 -1.35 7.39
C ASP A 119 -4.33 -2.12 8.64
N HIS A 120 -3.93 -1.40 9.69
CA HIS A 120 -3.49 -1.97 10.95
C HIS A 120 -4.65 -1.97 11.97
N PRO A 121 -4.97 -3.12 12.60
CA PRO A 121 -6.16 -3.27 13.45
C PRO A 121 -6.21 -2.28 14.64
N THR A 122 -5.06 -1.81 15.11
CA THR A 122 -4.97 -0.85 16.23
C THR A 122 -4.40 0.52 15.86
N ASN A 123 -3.63 0.63 14.76
CA ASN A 123 -2.89 1.86 14.45
C ASN A 123 -3.59 2.68 13.36
N GLY A 124 -4.67 2.15 12.80
CA GLY A 124 -5.43 2.78 11.73
C GLY A 124 -4.89 2.41 10.36
N MET A 125 -5.36 3.14 9.36
CA MET A 125 -5.04 2.88 7.96
C MET A 125 -4.13 3.97 7.40
N MET A 126 -3.33 3.61 6.40
CA MET A 126 -2.65 4.54 5.50
C MET A 126 -2.77 4.03 4.07
N GLY A 127 -2.64 4.92 3.10
CA GLY A 127 -2.72 4.53 1.71
C GLY A 127 -2.51 5.70 0.78
N GLY A 128 -2.54 5.40 -0.51
CA GLY A 128 -2.41 6.41 -1.54
C GLY A 128 -2.31 5.80 -2.91
N THR A 129 -1.51 6.41 -3.78
CA THR A 129 -1.30 5.93 -5.14
C THR A 129 0.11 5.38 -5.29
N LEU A 130 0.32 4.52 -6.28
CA LEU A 130 1.63 3.97 -6.59
C LEU A 130 1.84 3.82 -8.09
N ILE A 131 3.09 3.59 -8.46
CA ILE A 131 3.47 3.01 -9.76
C ILE A 131 3.85 1.57 -9.48
N VAL A 132 3.39 0.64 -10.31
CA VAL A 132 3.79 -0.78 -10.22
C VAL A 132 4.65 -1.11 -11.43
N VAL A 133 5.82 -1.67 -11.20
CA VAL A 133 6.72 -2.18 -12.23
C VAL A 133 6.83 -3.69 -12.06
N VAL A 134 6.53 -4.43 -13.11
CA VAL A 134 6.68 -5.89 -13.16
C VAL A 134 7.70 -6.23 -14.23
N THR A 135 8.70 -7.04 -13.89
CA THR A 135 9.73 -7.46 -14.82
C THR A 135 9.84 -8.99 -14.82
N TYR A 136 9.81 -9.59 -16.00
CA TYR A 136 10.15 -11.01 -16.23
C TYR A 136 11.44 -11.09 -17.03
N SER A 137 12.35 -11.98 -16.64
CA SER A 137 13.58 -12.23 -17.40
C SER A 137 13.30 -13.18 -18.57
N ASP A 138 13.87 -12.86 -19.73
CA ASP A 138 13.95 -13.74 -20.90
C ASP A 138 15.31 -14.48 -20.82
N TRP A 139 15.27 -15.72 -20.38
CA TRP A 139 16.45 -16.51 -20.00
C TRP A 139 17.16 -17.11 -21.21
N ASP A 140 16.44 -17.39 -22.29
CA ASP A 140 17.02 -17.92 -23.52
C ASP A 140 17.35 -16.82 -24.56
N CYS A 141 16.93 -15.59 -24.27
CA CYS A 141 17.23 -14.36 -25.00
C CYS A 141 16.66 -14.37 -26.43
N ASP A 142 15.52 -15.02 -26.64
CA ASP A 142 14.89 -15.14 -27.95
C ASP A 142 13.87 -14.02 -28.25
N GLY A 143 13.61 -13.15 -27.28
CA GLY A 143 12.65 -12.05 -27.40
C GLY A 143 11.20 -12.52 -27.40
N GLN A 144 10.91 -13.64 -26.76
CA GLN A 144 9.58 -14.13 -26.40
C GLN A 144 9.48 -14.26 -24.88
N LEU A 145 8.26 -14.44 -24.36
CA LEU A 145 8.07 -14.72 -22.93
C LEU A 145 7.47 -16.12 -22.79
N ASP A 146 8.34 -17.06 -22.53
CA ASP A 146 7.98 -18.46 -22.39
C ASP A 146 7.16 -18.70 -21.12
N ILE A 147 6.51 -19.86 -21.07
CA ILE A 147 5.63 -20.19 -19.95
C ILE A 147 6.43 -20.42 -18.66
N GLU A 148 7.64 -20.98 -18.78
CA GLU A 148 8.58 -21.18 -17.67
C GLU A 148 9.09 -19.84 -17.11
N GLU A 149 9.26 -18.83 -17.95
CA GLU A 149 9.77 -17.51 -17.56
C GLU A 149 8.72 -16.69 -16.79
N ARG A 150 7.43 -16.97 -17.03
CA ARG A 150 6.32 -16.39 -16.26
C ARG A 150 6.26 -16.87 -14.81
N MET A 151 6.99 -17.93 -14.46
CA MET A 151 6.98 -18.46 -13.10
C MET A 151 7.63 -17.53 -12.08
N GLN A 152 8.57 -16.68 -12.52
CA GLN A 152 9.34 -15.82 -11.63
C GLN A 152 9.51 -14.43 -12.23
N GLY A 153 9.03 -13.41 -11.52
CA GLY A 153 9.21 -12.01 -11.86
C GLY A 153 9.67 -11.20 -10.66
N VAL A 154 10.01 -9.95 -10.94
CA VAL A 154 10.27 -8.91 -9.93
C VAL A 154 9.11 -7.93 -9.95
N PHE A 155 8.66 -7.54 -8.76
CA PHE A 155 7.65 -6.51 -8.55
C PHE A 155 8.26 -5.37 -7.75
N SER A 156 8.14 -4.13 -8.23
CA SER A 156 8.71 -2.96 -7.57
C SER A 156 7.94 -1.69 -7.90
N GLY A 157 8.25 -0.60 -7.20
CA GLY A 157 7.62 0.68 -7.51
C GLY A 157 7.77 1.73 -6.42
N ASN A 158 7.14 2.89 -6.69
CA ASN A 158 7.13 4.03 -5.79
C ASN A 158 5.74 4.23 -5.21
N LEU A 159 5.68 4.48 -3.91
CA LEU A 159 4.49 4.72 -3.12
C LEU A 159 4.36 6.23 -2.87
N VAL A 160 3.18 6.78 -3.09
CA VAL A 160 2.82 8.12 -2.63
C VAL A 160 1.76 7.97 -1.54
N VAL A 161 2.05 8.49 -0.35
CA VAL A 161 1.16 8.45 0.81
C VAL A 161 0.33 9.73 0.80
N MET A 162 -0.98 9.58 0.65
CA MET A 162 -1.89 10.72 0.67
C MET A 162 -2.40 10.99 2.09
N LYS A 163 -2.86 12.22 2.35
CA LYS A 163 -3.40 12.68 3.65
C LYS A 163 -4.80 12.11 3.94
N TYR A 164 -4.98 10.80 3.78
CA TYR A 164 -6.23 10.08 4.06
C TYR A 164 -6.03 8.97 5.10
N GLY A 165 -4.88 8.96 5.79
CA GLY A 165 -4.65 8.03 6.89
C GLY A 165 -5.63 8.24 8.06
N THR A 166 -5.87 7.18 8.83
CA THR A 166 -6.67 7.20 10.06
C THR A 166 -5.82 6.74 11.25
N GLY A 167 -6.38 6.82 12.46
CA GLY A 167 -5.69 6.40 13.68
C GLY A 167 -4.38 7.16 13.90
N THR A 168 -3.30 6.43 14.15
CA THR A 168 -1.97 6.97 14.41
C THR A 168 -1.35 7.61 13.15
N PHE A 169 -1.75 7.16 11.96
CA PHE A 169 -1.31 7.71 10.67
C PHE A 169 -2.11 8.95 10.23
N ALA A 170 -3.10 9.40 11.01
CA ALA A 170 -3.92 10.54 10.66
C ALA A 170 -3.10 11.83 10.54
N GLY A 171 -3.09 12.41 9.33
CA GLY A 171 -2.39 13.66 9.04
C GLY A 171 -0.99 13.50 8.47
N TYR A 172 -0.45 12.28 8.42
CA TYR A 172 0.80 12.00 7.74
C TYR A 172 0.61 11.96 6.22
N CYS A 173 1.64 12.41 5.51
CA CYS A 173 1.82 12.18 4.07
C CYS A 173 3.30 11.94 3.78
N GLY A 174 3.64 11.61 2.55
CA GLY A 174 5.01 11.32 2.19
C GLY A 174 5.11 10.38 1.01
N GLU A 175 6.25 9.69 0.93
CA GLU A 175 6.60 8.84 -0.20
C GLU A 175 7.35 7.61 0.26
N GLY A 176 7.51 6.66 -0.64
CA GLY A 176 8.29 5.48 -0.37
C GLY A 176 8.51 4.64 -1.62
N ALA A 177 9.08 3.47 -1.41
CA ALA A 177 9.30 2.49 -2.45
C ALA A 177 9.11 1.08 -1.91
N PHE A 178 8.85 0.15 -2.81
CA PHE A 178 8.85 -1.27 -2.50
C PHE A 178 9.55 -2.05 -3.59
N ASN A 179 10.04 -3.22 -3.24
CA ASN A 179 10.62 -4.19 -4.16
C ASN A 179 10.44 -5.60 -3.61
N GLY A 180 10.31 -6.57 -4.52
CA GLY A 180 9.92 -7.91 -4.15
C GLY A 180 9.94 -8.90 -5.31
N GLY A 181 9.61 -10.15 -4.98
CA GLY A 181 9.41 -11.22 -5.95
C GLY A 181 7.94 -11.38 -6.32
N LEU A 182 7.72 -11.90 -7.52
CA LEU A 182 6.45 -12.43 -7.97
C LEU A 182 6.69 -13.87 -8.41
N MET A 183 5.95 -14.83 -7.87
CA MET A 183 6.10 -16.25 -8.15
C MET A 183 4.77 -16.86 -8.52
N ASN A 184 4.67 -17.39 -9.74
CA ASN A 184 3.52 -18.16 -10.19
C ASN A 184 3.92 -19.64 -10.32
N ALA A 185 3.43 -20.49 -9.43
CA ALA A 185 3.82 -21.90 -9.43
C ALA A 185 3.18 -22.72 -10.56
N ASP A 186 2.15 -22.17 -11.22
CA ASP A 186 1.43 -22.84 -12.30
C ASP A 186 0.84 -21.81 -13.31
N PRO A 187 1.70 -21.16 -14.11
CA PRO A 187 1.27 -20.14 -15.06
C PRO A 187 0.39 -20.71 -16.18
N ALA A 188 0.45 -22.03 -16.42
CA ALA A 188 -0.42 -22.70 -17.39
C ALA A 188 -1.89 -22.71 -16.98
N ASN A 189 -2.15 -22.74 -15.68
CA ASN A 189 -3.50 -22.74 -15.11
C ASN A 189 -3.89 -21.40 -14.48
N TRP A 190 -3.11 -20.33 -14.74
CA TRP A 190 -3.39 -18.98 -14.24
C TRP A 190 -3.56 -18.93 -12.73
N MET A 191 -2.78 -19.74 -12.01
CA MET A 191 -2.82 -19.76 -10.55
C MET A 191 -2.44 -18.38 -10.00
N ASP A 192 -2.85 -18.09 -8.76
CA ASP A 192 -2.47 -16.85 -8.10
C ASP A 192 -0.94 -16.70 -8.03
N ASP A 193 -0.51 -15.47 -8.26
CA ASP A 193 0.85 -15.05 -8.05
C ASP A 193 1.08 -14.90 -6.55
N TYR A 194 2.06 -15.61 -6.01
CA TYR A 194 2.61 -15.31 -4.70
C TYR A 194 3.54 -14.11 -4.80
N VAL A 195 3.40 -13.16 -3.89
CA VAL A 195 4.22 -11.95 -3.85
C VAL A 195 4.82 -11.78 -2.48
N ASP A 196 6.11 -11.48 -2.44
CA ASP A 196 6.84 -11.15 -1.22
C ASP A 196 7.77 -9.98 -1.47
N GLY A 197 8.16 -9.26 -0.42
CA GLY A 197 9.07 -8.15 -0.59
C GLY A 197 9.26 -7.29 0.63
N ALA A 198 9.91 -6.16 0.40
CA ALA A 198 10.18 -5.11 1.38
C ALA A 198 9.66 -3.76 0.88
N GLY A 199 9.26 -2.91 1.81
CA GLY A 199 8.83 -1.54 1.59
C GLY A 199 9.49 -0.59 2.58
N LEU A 200 9.71 0.64 2.14
CA LEU A 200 10.18 1.76 2.95
C LEU A 200 9.27 2.95 2.68
N LEU A 201 8.78 3.59 3.74
CA LEU A 201 7.99 4.83 3.68
C LEU A 201 8.69 5.92 4.51
N ASN A 202 8.89 7.07 3.89
CA ASN A 202 9.30 8.31 4.55
C ASN A 202 8.06 9.18 4.73
N LEU A 203 7.59 9.28 5.97
CA LEU A 203 6.38 10.00 6.34
C LEU A 203 6.73 11.29 7.08
N GLU A 204 5.96 12.34 6.83
CA GLU A 204 6.01 13.58 7.59
C GLU A 204 4.61 14.03 8.02
N ASP A 205 4.53 14.79 9.11
CA ASP A 205 3.28 15.36 9.59
C ASP A 205 2.82 16.49 8.68
N CYS A 206 1.94 16.17 7.74
CA CYS A 206 1.35 17.08 6.77
C CYS A 206 0.09 17.80 7.28
N ARG A 207 -0.12 17.80 8.60
CA ARG A 207 -1.13 18.66 9.20
C ARG A 207 -0.66 20.10 9.02
N ILE A 208 -1.28 20.79 8.06
CA ILE A 208 -1.26 22.25 8.01
C ILE A 208 -1.69 22.72 9.38
N GLY A 209 -0.75 23.27 10.15
CA GLY A 209 -1.07 23.90 11.41
C GLY A 209 -2.14 24.93 11.11
N THR A 210 -3.34 24.76 11.67
CA THR A 210 -4.24 25.90 11.80
C THR A 210 -3.53 26.84 12.74
N GLU A 211 -2.71 27.74 12.20
CA GLU A 211 -2.14 28.79 13.00
C GLU A 211 -3.33 29.49 13.66
N ARG A 212 -3.36 29.53 15.00
CA ARG A 212 -4.31 30.38 15.73
C ARG A 212 -3.90 31.86 15.57
N THR A 213 -3.44 32.28 14.39
CA THR A 213 -3.59 33.66 13.94
C THR A 213 -5.07 33.88 13.75
N THR A 214 -5.71 34.13 14.90
CA THR A 214 -7.05 34.64 15.01
C THR A 214 -7.23 35.74 13.95
N TRP A 215 -8.42 35.84 13.35
CA TRP A 215 -8.80 36.95 12.47
C TRP A 215 -8.37 38.34 13.00
N SER A 216 -8.15 38.47 14.32
CA SER A 216 -7.54 39.61 15.00
C SER A 216 -6.15 40.02 14.47
N ALA A 217 -5.25 39.08 14.18
CA ALA A 217 -3.90 39.37 13.67
C ALA A 217 -3.95 39.89 12.22
N VAL A 218 -4.82 39.31 11.39
CA VAL A 218 -5.10 39.81 10.04
C VAL A 218 -5.73 41.20 10.11
N LYS A 219 -6.69 41.42 11.01
CA LYS A 219 -7.34 42.73 11.20
C LYS A 219 -6.38 43.82 11.70
N SER A 220 -5.31 43.48 12.42
CA SER A 220 -4.31 44.48 12.86
C SER A 220 -3.37 44.95 11.76
N LEU A 221 -3.26 44.23 10.64
CA LEU A 221 -2.47 44.66 9.47
C LEU A 221 -3.21 45.64 8.56
N PHE A 222 -4.54 45.73 8.68
CA PHE A 222 -5.40 46.63 7.91
C PHE A 222 -5.87 47.87 8.71
N ARG A 223 -5.11 48.27 9.75
CA ARG A 223 -5.36 49.49 10.52
C ARG A 223 -4.25 50.50 10.33
#